data_AF-A0A7Y8LY78-F1
#
_entry.id   AF-A0A7Y8LY78-F1
#
_cell.length_a   1.000
_cell.length_b   1.000
_cell.length_c   1.000
_cell.angle_alpha   90.00
_cell.angle_beta   90.00
_cell.angle_gamma   90.00
#
_symmetry.space_group_name_H-M   'P 1'
#
loop_
_entity.id
_entity.type
_entity.pdbx_description
1 polymer ?
#
loop_
_entity_poly.entity_id
_entity_poly.type
_entity_poly.pdbx_seq_one_letter_code
_entity_poly.pdbx_strand_id
1 'polypeptide(L)'
;AAACSAFLAQAVAIFAAEESGAPDVWFLTASHVAFAAVLLAISWLERWHFLAVLAVLSAGLAQFLYSAGHTGGAFWDSRLLFSCPIYLLFLAYPLVLGKRVGRLLEPYLAAVLAAAVFFLIARQSFLDGGLRPIIGLLPIAQAALAAVHLRQLLRLEPAGARMPGRLALVAGTVLAFVTVAIPLQLEKEWVTIGWALEGAALAWLYGSIPHRGLLLTASALLAAVFARLALNSQVLTYHPRGMPILNWYLYTYLVSAAALLLAGRFLAKTRDVLTEGVPRVSSVLPGAATMLLFLLLNIEIADFYSQGPTITFNFTATLAQDLTYTLAWGLFALGLLAVGIALQNRSARITSIALLVATVLKCFLHDLARLGGLYRVASFVGLAICLALVAIVLQKYVLRAKPPIDKHESR
;
A
#
# COMPACT_ATOMS: atom_id res chain seq x y z
N ALA A 1 17.37 -33.94 -26.39
CA ALA A 1 17.66 -33.42 -27.74
C ALA A 1 16.66 -32.33 -28.14
N ALA A 2 15.37 -32.64 -28.34
CA ALA A 2 14.37 -31.67 -28.83
C ALA A 2 14.26 -30.38 -28.00
N ALA A 3 14.24 -30.46 -26.66
CA ALA A 3 14.21 -29.26 -25.80
C ALA A 3 15.47 -28.39 -25.96
N CYS A 4 16.65 -29.01 -25.99
CA CYS A 4 17.92 -28.31 -26.24
C CYS A 4 17.92 -27.64 -27.63
N SER A 5 17.42 -28.33 -28.65
CA SER A 5 17.28 -27.77 -30.00
C SER A 5 16.35 -26.56 -30.02
N ALA A 6 15.24 -26.58 -29.28
CA ALA A 6 14.32 -25.44 -29.19
C ALA A 6 14.95 -24.24 -28.46
N PHE A 7 15.70 -24.46 -27.38
CA PHE A 7 16.46 -23.38 -26.72
C PHE A 7 17.57 -22.81 -27.61
N LEU A 8 18.31 -23.67 -28.31
CA LEU A 8 19.32 -23.23 -29.27
C LEU A 8 18.68 -22.44 -30.43
N ALA A 9 17.52 -22.87 -30.92
CA ALA A 9 16.79 -22.15 -31.96
C ALA A 9 16.32 -20.77 -31.49
N GLN A 10 15.85 -20.63 -30.24
CA GLN A 10 15.59 -19.31 -29.64
C GLN A 10 16.86 -18.47 -29.56
N ALA A 11 17.98 -19.01 -29.08
CA ALA A 11 19.23 -18.28 -29.01
C ALA A 11 19.69 -17.79 -30.40
N VAL A 12 19.63 -18.65 -31.42
CA VAL A 12 19.96 -18.27 -32.81
C VAL A 12 19.03 -17.19 -33.32
N ALA A 13 17.71 -17.29 -33.06
CA ALA A 13 16.75 -16.29 -33.48
C ALA A 13 16.95 -14.93 -32.78
N ILE A 14 17.44 -14.92 -31.54
CA ILE A 14 17.85 -13.70 -30.82
C ILE A 14 19.04 -13.05 -31.53
N PHE A 15 20.12 -13.80 -31.78
CA PHE A 15 21.31 -13.23 -32.43
C PHE A 15 21.03 -12.78 -33.86
N ALA A 16 20.20 -13.53 -34.60
CA ALA A 16 19.78 -13.14 -35.95
C ALA A 16 18.95 -11.84 -35.98
N ALA A 17 18.33 -11.45 -34.87
CA ALA A 17 17.60 -10.19 -34.76
C ALA A 17 18.51 -8.95 -34.64
N GLU A 18 19.80 -9.13 -34.34
CA GLU A 18 20.78 -8.04 -34.20
C GLU A 18 21.63 -7.81 -35.47
N GLU A 19 21.56 -8.72 -36.45
CA GLU A 19 22.38 -8.68 -37.67
C GLU A 19 21.82 -7.73 -38.75
N SER A 20 22.71 -7.22 -39.61
CA SER A 20 22.30 -6.39 -40.75
C SER A 20 21.48 -7.23 -41.75
N GLY A 21 20.21 -6.86 -41.95
CA GLY A 21 19.25 -7.66 -42.72
C GLY A 21 18.38 -8.59 -41.86
N ALA A 22 18.26 -8.29 -40.57
CA ALA A 22 17.40 -9.01 -39.63
C ALA A 22 15.99 -9.29 -40.19
N PRO A 23 15.40 -10.46 -39.90
CA PRO A 23 14.04 -10.76 -40.27
C PRO A 23 13.05 -9.76 -39.66
N ASP A 24 11.94 -9.54 -40.35
CA ASP A 24 10.88 -8.66 -39.85
C ASP A 24 10.31 -9.17 -38.51
N VAL A 25 9.78 -8.25 -37.70
CA VAL A 25 9.27 -8.50 -36.35
C VAL A 25 8.21 -9.60 -36.33
N TRP A 26 7.39 -9.70 -37.38
CA TRP A 26 6.40 -10.77 -37.51
C TRP A 26 7.03 -12.16 -37.57
N PHE A 27 8.11 -12.31 -38.35
CA PHE A 27 8.84 -13.57 -38.48
C PHE A 27 9.54 -13.94 -37.17
N LEU A 28 10.19 -12.97 -36.54
CA LEU A 28 10.83 -13.17 -35.23
C LEU A 28 9.81 -13.59 -34.17
N THR A 29 8.64 -12.93 -34.13
CA THR A 29 7.56 -13.24 -33.20
C THR A 29 7.03 -14.66 -33.42
N ALA A 30 6.70 -15.01 -34.67
CA ALA A 30 6.19 -16.33 -35.02
C ALA A 30 7.18 -17.44 -34.65
N SER A 31 8.47 -17.22 -34.90
CA SER A 31 9.55 -18.15 -34.55
C SER A 31 9.63 -18.37 -33.03
N HIS A 32 9.64 -17.28 -32.24
CA HIS A 32 9.71 -17.38 -30.78
C HIS A 32 8.47 -18.04 -30.17
N VAL A 33 7.27 -17.73 -30.70
CA VAL A 33 6.02 -18.38 -30.30
C VAL A 33 6.06 -19.87 -30.61
N ALA A 34 6.53 -20.26 -31.81
CA ALA A 34 6.66 -21.66 -32.19
C ALA A 34 7.64 -22.42 -31.28
N PHE A 35 8.83 -21.86 -31.01
CA PHE A 35 9.81 -22.50 -30.13
C PHE A 35 9.32 -22.60 -28.68
N ALA A 36 8.67 -21.55 -28.16
CA ALA A 36 8.06 -21.57 -26.84
C ALA A 36 6.92 -22.61 -26.76
N ALA A 37 6.08 -22.71 -27.79
CA ALA A 37 5.01 -23.70 -27.84
C ALA A 37 5.56 -25.14 -27.86
N VAL A 38 6.65 -25.39 -28.59
CA VAL A 38 7.36 -26.68 -28.57
C VAL A 38 7.91 -26.99 -27.19
N LEU A 39 8.54 -26.01 -26.52
CA LEU A 39 9.05 -26.20 -25.14
C LEU A 39 7.92 -26.48 -24.15
N LEU A 40 6.78 -25.80 -24.26
CA LEU A 40 5.60 -26.06 -23.43
C LEU A 40 4.98 -27.45 -23.72
N ALA A 41 4.93 -27.85 -24.99
CA ALA A 41 4.47 -29.19 -25.36
C ALA A 41 5.38 -30.28 -24.78
N ILE A 42 6.70 -30.14 -24.90
CA ILE A 42 7.67 -31.08 -24.31
C ILE A 42 7.55 -31.08 -22.79
N SER A 43 7.44 -29.89 -22.17
CA SER A 43 7.25 -29.75 -20.72
C SER A 43 6.08 -30.57 -20.21
N TRP A 44 4.98 -30.59 -20.96
CA TRP A 44 3.78 -31.34 -20.63
C TRP A 44 3.91 -32.84 -20.94
N LEU A 45 4.33 -33.20 -22.16
CA LEU A 45 4.40 -34.59 -22.63
C LEU A 45 5.40 -35.42 -21.83
N GLU A 46 6.59 -34.85 -21.55
CA GLU A 46 7.67 -35.52 -20.82
C GLU A 46 7.56 -35.32 -19.29
N ARG A 47 6.53 -34.60 -18.82
CA ARG A 47 6.34 -34.24 -17.40
C ARG A 47 7.51 -33.44 -16.81
N TRP A 48 8.29 -32.76 -17.66
CA TRP A 48 9.37 -31.87 -17.27
C TRP A 48 8.84 -30.45 -17.04
N HIS A 49 7.99 -30.29 -16.02
CA HIS A 49 7.25 -29.04 -15.77
C HIS A 49 8.13 -27.81 -15.54
N PHE A 50 9.37 -28.00 -15.08
CA PHE A 50 10.37 -26.92 -14.95
C PHE A 50 10.72 -26.26 -16.29
N LEU A 51 10.57 -26.97 -17.41
CA LEU A 51 10.80 -26.42 -18.75
C LEU A 51 9.85 -25.26 -19.07
N ALA A 52 8.62 -25.26 -18.55
CA ALA A 52 7.71 -24.14 -18.76
C ALA A 52 8.26 -22.84 -18.15
N VAL A 53 8.92 -22.93 -16.99
CA VAL A 53 9.58 -21.78 -16.35
C VAL A 53 10.81 -21.35 -17.13
N LEU A 54 11.66 -22.30 -17.56
CA LEU A 54 12.84 -21.99 -18.37
C LEU A 54 12.47 -21.36 -19.73
N ALA A 55 11.37 -21.81 -20.35
CA ALA A 55 10.88 -21.26 -21.61
C ALA A 55 10.46 -19.78 -21.47
N VAL A 56 9.89 -19.39 -20.31
CA VAL A 56 9.59 -17.98 -20.02
C VAL A 56 10.87 -17.17 -19.86
N LEU A 57 11.88 -17.72 -19.18
CA LEU A 57 13.15 -17.01 -18.99
C LEU A 57 13.88 -16.78 -20.32
N SER A 58 13.92 -17.79 -21.18
CA SER A 58 14.55 -17.66 -22.51
C SER A 58 13.76 -16.73 -23.43
N ALA A 59 12.43 -16.83 -23.45
CA ALA A 59 11.59 -15.91 -24.20
C ALA A 59 11.68 -14.47 -23.66
N GLY A 60 11.74 -14.30 -22.33
CA GLY A 60 11.89 -13.00 -21.70
C GLY A 60 13.25 -12.36 -21.98
N LEU A 61 14.33 -13.16 -22.04
CA LEU A 61 15.63 -12.69 -22.50
C LEU A 61 15.56 -12.20 -23.95
N ALA A 62 14.90 -12.95 -24.83
CA ALA A 62 14.70 -12.53 -26.23
C ALA A 62 13.96 -11.19 -26.32
N GLN A 63 12.86 -11.04 -25.57
CA GLN A 63 12.09 -9.80 -25.55
C GLN A 63 12.88 -8.63 -24.96
N PHE A 64 13.69 -8.87 -23.93
CA PHE A 64 14.57 -7.86 -23.35
C PHE A 64 15.62 -7.37 -24.35
N LEU A 65 16.33 -8.30 -25.01
CA LEU A 65 17.35 -7.96 -26.01
C LEU A 65 16.75 -7.24 -27.22
N TYR A 66 15.62 -7.73 -27.73
CA TYR A 66 14.87 -7.04 -28.80
C TYR A 66 14.50 -5.61 -28.39
N SER A 67 13.97 -5.42 -27.18
CA SER A 67 13.61 -4.10 -26.66
C SER A 67 14.82 -3.20 -26.41
N ALA A 68 15.98 -3.75 -26.06
CA ALA A 68 17.21 -2.99 -25.86
C ALA A 68 17.82 -2.51 -27.19
N GLY A 69 17.69 -3.29 -28.26
CA GLY A 69 18.08 -2.88 -29.61
C GLY A 69 17.11 -1.90 -30.28
N HIS A 70 15.82 -1.97 -29.94
CA HIS A 70 14.75 -1.17 -30.56
C HIS A 70 14.24 -0.07 -29.62
N THR A 71 15.08 0.93 -29.38
CA THR A 71 14.77 2.04 -28.46
C THR A 71 14.08 3.22 -29.16
N GLY A 72 13.25 3.94 -28.41
CA GLY A 72 12.60 5.15 -28.87
C GLY A 72 11.17 4.97 -29.38
N GLY A 73 10.54 6.10 -29.68
CA GLY A 73 9.12 6.19 -29.99
C GLY A 73 8.70 5.47 -31.27
N ALA A 74 9.59 5.28 -32.25
CA ALA A 74 9.24 4.63 -33.51
C ALA A 74 9.01 3.11 -33.40
N PHE A 75 9.52 2.47 -32.34
CA PHE A 75 9.47 1.01 -32.15
C PHE A 75 8.55 0.58 -31.00
N TRP A 76 7.64 1.46 -30.58
CA TRP A 76 6.73 1.18 -29.47
C TRP A 76 5.78 0.02 -29.81
N ASP A 77 5.28 0.00 -31.03
CA ASP A 77 4.34 -0.98 -31.58
C ASP A 77 5.03 -2.31 -31.88
N SER A 78 6.22 -2.31 -32.47
CA SER A 78 6.98 -3.52 -32.76
C SER A 78 7.36 -4.29 -31.49
N ARG A 79 7.74 -3.60 -30.41
CA ARG A 79 8.01 -4.23 -29.09
C ARG A 79 6.76 -4.88 -28.49
N LEU A 80 5.60 -4.24 -28.63
CA LEU A 80 4.33 -4.82 -28.18
C LEU A 80 3.91 -6.00 -29.06
N LEU A 81 4.08 -5.89 -30.37
CA LEU A 81 3.80 -6.94 -31.34
C LEU A 81 4.65 -8.18 -31.08
N PHE A 82 5.92 -7.99 -30.74
CA PHE A 82 6.81 -9.08 -30.36
C PHE A 82 6.43 -9.72 -29.03
N SER A 83 6.09 -8.89 -28.03
CA SER A 83 5.89 -9.35 -26.65
C SER A 83 4.50 -9.93 -26.37
N CYS A 84 3.45 -9.41 -27.00
CA CYS A 84 2.07 -9.75 -26.69
C CYS A 84 1.72 -11.21 -27.05
N PRO A 85 2.05 -11.74 -28.25
CA PRO A 85 1.74 -13.13 -28.61
C PRO A 85 2.48 -14.13 -27.73
N ILE A 86 3.73 -13.85 -27.37
CA ILE A 86 4.53 -14.67 -26.46
C ILE A 86 3.88 -14.69 -25.08
N TYR A 87 3.49 -13.52 -24.55
CA TYR A 87 2.76 -13.44 -23.28
C TYR A 87 1.43 -14.22 -23.32
N LEU A 88 0.63 -14.05 -24.37
CA LEU A 88 -0.66 -14.73 -24.54
C LEU A 88 -0.49 -16.25 -24.59
N LEU A 89 0.59 -16.76 -25.19
CA LEU A 89 0.91 -18.19 -25.19
C LEU A 89 1.10 -18.73 -23.75
N PHE A 90 1.92 -18.06 -22.94
CA PHE A 90 2.15 -18.47 -21.55
C PHE A 90 0.91 -18.26 -20.67
N LEU A 91 0.11 -17.23 -20.94
CA LEU A 91 -1.18 -17.02 -20.29
C LEU A 91 -2.17 -18.15 -20.62
N ALA A 92 -2.21 -18.59 -21.87
CA ALA A 92 -3.09 -19.67 -22.34
C ALA A 92 -2.67 -21.05 -21.81
N TYR A 93 -1.38 -21.26 -21.54
CA TYR A 93 -0.84 -22.55 -21.13
C TYR A 93 -1.58 -23.23 -19.97
N PRO A 94 -1.70 -22.64 -18.75
CA PRO A 94 -2.48 -23.23 -17.67
C PRO A 94 -3.98 -23.33 -17.99
N LEU A 95 -4.52 -22.41 -18.81
CA LEU A 95 -5.93 -22.42 -19.20
C LEU A 95 -6.27 -23.66 -20.05
N VAL A 96 -5.42 -23.96 -21.04
CA VAL A 96 -5.56 -25.09 -21.97
C VAL A 96 -5.40 -26.43 -21.24
N LEU A 97 -4.45 -26.52 -20.31
CA LEU A 97 -4.25 -27.74 -19.52
C LEU A 97 -5.41 -28.00 -18.56
N GLY A 98 -6.03 -26.95 -18.00
CA GLY A 98 -7.24 -27.03 -17.19
C GLY A 98 -7.15 -28.07 -16.06
N LYS A 99 -8.08 -29.04 -16.03
CA LYS A 99 -8.10 -30.12 -15.02
C LYS A 99 -6.82 -30.97 -15.02
N ARG A 100 -6.12 -31.07 -16.16
CA ARG A 100 -4.93 -31.92 -16.29
C ARG A 100 -3.75 -31.40 -15.46
N VAL A 101 -3.69 -30.09 -15.21
CA VAL A 101 -2.65 -29.47 -14.37
C VAL A 101 -2.57 -30.12 -12.98
N GLY A 102 -3.71 -30.60 -12.46
CA GLY A 102 -3.75 -31.34 -11.21
C GLY A 102 -3.19 -30.52 -10.05
N ARG A 103 -2.01 -30.90 -9.54
CA ARG A 103 -1.35 -30.32 -8.37
C ARG A 103 -0.15 -29.41 -8.66
N LEU A 104 0.14 -29.16 -9.93
CA LEU A 104 1.34 -28.47 -10.37
C LEU A 104 1.24 -26.95 -10.18
N LEU A 105 2.36 -26.35 -9.76
CA LEU A 105 2.51 -24.90 -9.58
C LEU A 105 3.11 -24.25 -10.84
N GLU A 106 3.97 -24.99 -11.54
CA GLU A 106 4.85 -24.54 -12.61
C GLU A 106 4.10 -23.89 -13.78
N PRO A 107 2.95 -24.40 -14.27
CA PRO A 107 2.20 -23.74 -15.34
C PRO A 107 1.67 -22.35 -14.96
N TYR A 108 1.26 -22.17 -13.70
CA TYR A 108 0.81 -20.87 -13.20
C TYR A 108 1.99 -19.95 -12.89
N LEU A 109 3.10 -20.50 -12.38
CA LEU A 109 4.34 -19.75 -12.18
C LEU A 109 4.88 -19.21 -13.50
N ALA A 110 4.89 -20.02 -14.56
CA ALA A 110 5.27 -19.58 -15.91
C ALA A 110 4.38 -18.41 -16.39
N ALA A 111 3.06 -18.52 -16.25
CA ALA A 111 2.14 -17.44 -16.63
C ALA A 111 2.38 -16.13 -15.84
N VAL A 112 2.64 -16.25 -14.53
CA VAL A 112 2.92 -15.09 -13.66
C VAL A 112 4.26 -14.43 -14.01
N LEU A 113 5.31 -15.21 -14.24
CA LEU A 113 6.60 -14.70 -14.68
C LEU A 113 6.50 -14.03 -16.06
N ALA A 114 5.75 -14.62 -16.99
CA ALA A 114 5.49 -14.04 -18.30
C ALA A 114 4.74 -12.70 -18.19
N ALA A 115 3.77 -12.58 -17.27
CA ALA A 115 3.09 -11.31 -16.99
C ALA A 115 4.07 -10.25 -16.47
N ALA A 116 4.96 -10.61 -15.54
CA ALA A 116 5.96 -9.69 -15.02
C ALA A 116 6.92 -9.17 -16.11
N VAL A 117 7.44 -10.07 -16.95
CA VAL A 117 8.30 -9.71 -18.09
C VAL A 117 7.54 -8.82 -19.07
N PHE A 118 6.33 -9.22 -19.46
CA PHE A 118 5.48 -8.46 -20.37
C PHE A 118 5.17 -7.06 -19.82
N PHE A 119 4.87 -6.93 -18.53
CA PHE A 119 4.62 -5.65 -17.88
C PHE A 119 5.79 -4.68 -18.03
N LEU A 120 7.02 -5.13 -17.78
CA LEU A 120 8.20 -4.26 -17.85
C LEU A 120 8.40 -3.71 -19.28
N ILE A 121 8.25 -4.56 -20.28
CA ILE A 121 8.43 -4.20 -21.69
C ILE A 121 7.27 -3.33 -22.17
N ALA A 122 6.02 -3.78 -21.94
CA ALA A 122 4.83 -3.04 -22.35
C ALA A 122 4.76 -1.66 -21.69
N ARG A 123 5.23 -1.51 -20.44
CA ARG A 123 5.32 -0.21 -19.77
C ARG A 123 6.25 0.73 -20.51
N GLN A 124 7.44 0.27 -20.92
CA GLN A 124 8.36 1.08 -21.71
C GLN A 124 7.77 1.44 -23.07
N SER A 125 7.18 0.47 -23.77
CA SER A 125 6.48 0.72 -25.05
C SER A 125 5.36 1.75 -24.92
N PHE A 126 4.56 1.71 -23.86
CA PHE A 126 3.49 2.69 -23.62
C PHE A 126 4.06 4.09 -23.40
N LEU A 127 5.16 4.22 -22.66
CA LEU A 127 5.81 5.51 -22.43
C LEU A 127 6.37 6.08 -23.75
N ASP A 128 7.05 5.26 -24.53
CA ASP A 128 7.65 5.67 -25.81
C ASP A 128 6.59 5.99 -26.88
N GLY A 129 5.45 5.30 -26.84
CA GLY A 129 4.28 5.56 -27.70
C GLY A 129 3.41 6.74 -27.24
N GLY A 130 3.79 7.47 -26.19
CA GLY A 130 3.03 8.62 -25.69
C GLY A 130 1.74 8.27 -24.93
N LEU A 131 1.55 7.00 -24.54
CA LEU A 131 0.36 6.48 -23.85
C LEU A 131 0.43 6.65 -22.32
N ARG A 132 1.27 7.56 -21.81
CA ARG A 132 1.37 7.88 -20.38
C ARG A 132 0.02 8.20 -19.72
N PRO A 133 -0.94 8.92 -20.35
CA PRO A 133 -2.23 9.22 -19.73
C PRO A 133 -3.08 8.00 -19.37
N ILE A 134 -2.84 6.83 -19.98
CA ILE A 134 -3.62 5.60 -19.77
C ILE A 134 -2.74 4.45 -19.24
N ILE A 135 -1.56 4.74 -18.73
CA ILE A 135 -0.56 3.75 -18.34
C ILE A 135 -1.05 2.79 -17.24
N GLY A 136 -2.00 3.23 -16.39
CA GLY A 136 -2.65 2.40 -15.38
C GLY A 136 -3.54 1.28 -15.95
N LEU A 137 -3.99 1.41 -17.20
CA LEU A 137 -4.77 0.37 -17.86
C LEU A 137 -3.95 -0.91 -18.06
N LEU A 138 -2.63 -0.79 -18.27
CA LEU A 138 -1.74 -1.92 -18.49
C LEU A 138 -1.73 -2.90 -17.30
N PRO A 139 -1.41 -2.50 -16.06
CA PRO A 139 -1.49 -3.40 -14.92
C PRO A 139 -2.93 -3.84 -14.61
N ILE A 140 -3.95 -2.99 -14.81
CA ILE A 140 -5.36 -3.40 -14.63
C ILE A 140 -5.75 -4.51 -15.61
N ALA A 141 -5.35 -4.42 -16.87
CA ALA A 141 -5.59 -5.46 -17.87
C ALA A 141 -4.89 -6.76 -17.46
N GLN A 142 -3.65 -6.70 -16.96
CA GLN A 142 -2.95 -7.88 -16.46
C GLN A 142 -3.59 -8.48 -15.21
N ALA A 143 -4.08 -7.66 -14.30
CA ALA A 143 -4.86 -8.11 -13.15
C ALA A 143 -6.15 -8.82 -13.61
N ALA A 144 -6.84 -8.28 -14.62
CA ALA A 144 -8.05 -8.91 -15.17
C ALA A 144 -7.73 -10.26 -15.83
N LEU A 145 -6.63 -10.37 -16.58
CA LEU A 145 -6.18 -11.63 -17.18
C LEU A 145 -5.78 -12.66 -16.10
N ALA A 146 -5.04 -12.25 -15.08
CA ALA A 146 -4.70 -13.11 -13.94
C ALA A 146 -5.95 -13.52 -13.12
N ALA A 147 -6.98 -12.66 -13.06
CA ALA A 147 -8.25 -13.00 -12.43
C ALA A 147 -9.01 -14.09 -13.19
N VAL A 148 -8.80 -14.25 -14.51
CA VAL A 148 -9.31 -15.40 -15.27
C VAL A 148 -8.69 -16.71 -14.77
N HIS A 149 -7.37 -16.74 -14.51
CA HIS A 149 -6.71 -17.90 -13.89
C HIS A 149 -7.25 -18.17 -12.49
N LEU A 150 -7.46 -17.13 -11.69
CA LEU A 150 -8.02 -17.28 -10.34
C LEU A 150 -9.43 -17.88 -10.40
N ARG A 151 -10.29 -17.37 -11.30
CA ARG A 151 -11.64 -17.91 -11.52
C ARG A 151 -11.60 -19.37 -11.98
N GLN A 152 -10.67 -19.72 -12.86
CA GLN A 152 -10.47 -21.10 -13.30
C GLN A 152 -10.08 -21.99 -12.11
N LEU A 153 -9.08 -21.60 -11.32
CA LEU A 153 -8.66 -22.34 -10.14
C LEU A 153 -9.79 -22.55 -9.14
N LEU A 154 -10.57 -21.51 -8.84
CA LEU A 154 -11.71 -21.61 -7.93
C LEU A 154 -12.82 -22.55 -8.44
N ARG A 155 -12.95 -22.72 -9.76
CA ARG A 155 -13.88 -23.69 -10.38
C ARG A 155 -13.33 -25.11 -10.38
N LEU A 156 -12.01 -25.27 -10.53
CA LEU A 156 -11.36 -26.58 -10.59
C LEU A 156 -11.13 -27.18 -9.19
N GLU A 157 -10.90 -26.34 -8.18
CA GLU A 157 -10.57 -26.74 -6.81
C GLU A 157 -11.71 -26.39 -5.83
N PRO A 158 -12.61 -27.35 -5.53
CA PRO A 158 -13.62 -27.16 -4.48
C PRO A 158 -12.95 -26.91 -3.12
N ALA A 159 -13.66 -26.25 -2.21
CA ALA A 159 -13.10 -25.65 -0.99
C ALA A 159 -12.19 -26.57 -0.14
N GLY A 160 -12.45 -27.88 -0.11
CA GLY A 160 -11.64 -28.87 0.64
C GLY A 160 -10.38 -29.39 -0.06
N ALA A 161 -10.21 -29.13 -1.37
CA ALA A 161 -9.06 -29.63 -2.15
C ALA A 161 -8.11 -28.50 -2.62
N ARG A 162 -8.32 -27.28 -2.13
CA ARG A 162 -7.60 -26.09 -2.56
C ARG A 162 -6.13 -26.15 -2.16
N MET A 163 -5.25 -25.86 -3.12
CA MET A 163 -3.84 -25.71 -2.83
C MET A 163 -3.50 -24.25 -2.52
N PRO A 164 -3.10 -23.93 -1.26
CA PRO A 164 -2.90 -22.55 -0.84
C PRO A 164 -1.80 -21.84 -1.64
N GLY A 165 -0.72 -22.54 -2.01
CA GLY A 165 0.42 -21.94 -2.72
C GLY A 165 0.06 -21.32 -4.07
N ARG A 166 -0.67 -22.06 -4.94
CA ARG A 166 -1.01 -21.56 -6.28
C ARG A 166 -2.11 -20.48 -6.26
N LEU A 167 -3.08 -20.62 -5.34
CA LEU A 167 -4.12 -19.62 -5.17
C LEU A 167 -3.52 -18.32 -4.63
N ALA A 168 -2.61 -18.42 -3.65
CA ALA A 168 -1.87 -17.28 -3.14
C ALA A 168 -0.99 -16.64 -4.22
N LEU A 169 -0.33 -17.43 -5.06
CA LEU A 169 0.46 -16.93 -6.19
C LEU A 169 -0.42 -16.12 -7.16
N VAL A 170 -1.48 -16.71 -7.70
CA VAL A 170 -2.33 -16.05 -8.72
C VAL A 170 -3.10 -14.88 -8.12
N ALA A 171 -3.71 -15.04 -6.94
CA ALA A 171 -4.41 -13.95 -6.27
C ALA A 171 -3.44 -12.83 -5.85
N GLY A 172 -2.23 -13.19 -5.42
CA GLY A 172 -1.15 -12.24 -5.13
C GLY A 172 -0.72 -11.47 -6.37
N THR A 173 -0.65 -12.11 -7.54
CA THR A 173 -0.37 -11.43 -8.82
C THR A 173 -1.49 -10.45 -9.19
N VAL A 174 -2.75 -10.84 -9.07
CA VAL A 174 -3.90 -9.94 -9.30
C VAL A 174 -3.78 -8.72 -8.39
N LEU A 175 -3.57 -8.96 -7.09
CA LEU A 175 -3.45 -7.89 -6.10
C LEU A 175 -2.26 -6.97 -6.41
N ALA A 176 -1.08 -7.53 -6.67
CA ALA A 176 0.12 -6.77 -6.98
C ALA A 176 -0.07 -5.83 -8.19
N PHE A 177 -0.71 -6.32 -9.26
CA PHE A 177 -0.99 -5.47 -10.42
C PHE A 177 -2.03 -4.38 -10.12
N VAL A 178 -3.08 -4.67 -9.37
CA VAL A 178 -4.03 -3.64 -8.91
C VAL A 178 -3.31 -2.57 -8.09
N THR A 179 -2.48 -2.98 -7.13
CA THR A 179 -1.71 -2.06 -6.28
C THR A 179 -0.72 -1.21 -7.08
N VAL A 180 -0.06 -1.80 -8.10
CA VAL A 180 0.90 -1.10 -8.98
C VAL A 180 0.21 -0.13 -9.94
N ALA A 181 -1.05 -0.37 -10.31
CA ALA A 181 -1.81 0.55 -11.16
C ALA A 181 -1.94 1.95 -10.55
N ILE A 182 -2.08 2.01 -9.21
CA ILE A 182 -2.26 3.25 -8.45
C ILE A 182 -1.07 4.21 -8.61
N PRO A 183 0.18 3.87 -8.20
CA PRO A 183 1.32 4.78 -8.35
C PRO A 183 1.75 4.98 -9.80
N LEU A 184 1.29 4.14 -10.73
CA LEU A 184 1.61 4.28 -12.15
C LEU A 184 0.72 5.31 -12.83
N GLN A 185 -0.57 5.35 -12.48
CA GLN A 185 -1.57 6.25 -13.06
C GLN A 185 -1.75 7.55 -12.29
N LEU A 186 -1.72 7.46 -10.95
CA LEU A 186 -1.97 8.58 -10.06
C LEU A 186 -0.64 9.23 -9.66
N GLU A 187 -0.67 10.54 -9.47
CA GLU A 187 0.50 11.31 -9.07
C GLU A 187 0.37 11.80 -7.62
N LYS A 188 1.52 11.93 -6.93
CA LYS A 188 1.66 12.62 -5.63
C LYS A 188 0.68 12.12 -4.55
N GLU A 189 -0.26 12.95 -4.10
CA GLU A 189 -1.21 12.69 -3.00
C GLU A 189 -2.23 11.60 -3.35
N TRP A 190 -2.63 11.52 -4.61
CA TRP A 190 -3.60 10.54 -5.09
C TRP A 190 -3.10 9.11 -4.94
N VAL A 191 -1.78 8.90 -4.97
CA VAL A 191 -1.17 7.60 -4.67
C VAL A 191 -1.42 7.19 -3.22
N THR A 192 -1.27 8.12 -2.27
CA THR A 192 -1.51 7.86 -0.85
C THR A 192 -2.98 7.56 -0.60
N ILE A 193 -3.89 8.33 -1.22
CA ILE A 193 -5.33 8.11 -1.13
C ILE A 193 -5.71 6.74 -1.71
N GLY A 194 -5.18 6.40 -2.88
CA GLY A 194 -5.41 5.11 -3.53
C GLY A 194 -5.00 3.94 -2.64
N TRP A 195 -3.78 3.95 -2.09
CA TRP A 195 -3.32 2.91 -1.18
C TRP A 195 -4.09 2.86 0.14
N ALA A 196 -4.55 4.00 0.66
CA ALA A 196 -5.37 4.02 1.86
C ALA A 196 -6.71 3.32 1.63
N LEU A 197 -7.39 3.68 0.53
CA LEU A 197 -8.66 3.08 0.14
C LEU A 197 -8.51 1.59 -0.21
N GLU A 198 -7.45 1.22 -0.94
CA GLU A 198 -7.11 -0.17 -1.23
C GLU A 198 -6.87 -0.97 0.06
N GLY A 199 -6.08 -0.45 0.99
CA GLY A 199 -5.83 -1.07 2.29
C GLY A 199 -7.12 -1.31 3.09
N ALA A 200 -8.05 -0.35 3.08
CA ALA A 200 -9.37 -0.50 3.71
C ALA A 200 -10.25 -1.54 3.00
N ALA A 201 -10.22 -1.57 1.66
CA ALA A 201 -10.94 -2.57 0.86
C ALA A 201 -10.40 -3.98 1.10
N LEU A 202 -9.08 -4.15 1.22
CA LEU A 202 -8.46 -5.44 1.55
C LEU A 202 -8.78 -5.88 2.98
N ALA A 203 -8.81 -4.96 3.93
CA ALA A 203 -9.26 -5.24 5.30
C ALA A 203 -10.73 -5.70 5.34
N TRP A 204 -11.61 -5.10 4.54
CA TRP A 204 -12.99 -5.55 4.36
C TRP A 204 -13.04 -6.95 3.71
N LEU A 205 -12.28 -7.17 2.64
CA LEU A 205 -12.21 -8.44 1.93
C LEU A 205 -11.71 -9.58 2.83
N TYR A 206 -10.75 -9.31 3.71
CA TYR A 206 -10.25 -10.27 4.71
C TYR A 206 -11.36 -10.79 5.64
N GLY A 207 -12.35 -9.95 5.95
CA GLY A 207 -13.52 -10.36 6.73
C GLY A 207 -14.38 -11.42 6.03
N SER A 208 -14.38 -11.44 4.69
CA SER A 208 -15.10 -12.42 3.88
C SER A 208 -14.23 -13.63 3.50
N ILE A 209 -12.94 -13.41 3.29
CA ILE A 209 -11.97 -14.42 2.85
C ILE A 209 -10.75 -14.33 3.79
N PRO A 210 -10.71 -15.12 4.88
CA PRO A 210 -9.69 -15.00 5.92
C PRO A 210 -8.35 -15.62 5.48
N HIS A 211 -7.69 -14.99 4.50
CA HIS A 211 -6.36 -15.38 4.00
C HIS A 211 -5.28 -14.47 4.59
N ARG A 212 -4.22 -15.04 5.18
CA ARG A 212 -3.13 -14.28 5.83
C ARG A 212 -2.47 -13.26 4.90
N GLY A 213 -2.35 -13.58 3.61
CA GLY A 213 -1.80 -12.66 2.61
C GLY A 213 -2.57 -11.33 2.53
N LEU A 214 -3.90 -11.37 2.59
CA LEU A 214 -4.74 -10.15 2.53
C LEU A 214 -4.53 -9.26 3.75
N LEU A 215 -4.44 -9.88 4.95
CA LEU A 215 -4.16 -9.15 6.19
C LEU A 215 -2.79 -8.49 6.15
N LEU A 216 -1.76 -9.21 5.68
CA LEU A 216 -0.40 -8.70 5.55
C LEU A 216 -0.35 -7.53 4.57
N THR A 217 -0.94 -7.66 3.38
CA THR A 217 -0.94 -6.58 2.37
C THR A 217 -1.76 -5.38 2.81
N ALA A 218 -2.94 -5.59 3.41
CA ALA A 218 -3.74 -4.51 3.98
C ALA A 218 -2.95 -3.74 5.05
N SER A 219 -2.35 -4.48 5.99
CA SER A 219 -1.56 -3.89 7.07
C SER A 219 -0.33 -3.14 6.55
N ALA A 220 0.38 -3.72 5.56
CA ALA A 220 1.54 -3.09 4.94
C ALA A 220 1.19 -1.81 4.20
N LEU A 221 0.10 -1.80 3.41
CA LEU A 221 -0.37 -0.60 2.70
C LEU A 221 -0.77 0.51 3.69
N LEU A 222 -1.56 0.17 4.70
CA LEU A 222 -2.00 1.13 5.72
C LEU A 222 -0.82 1.66 6.54
N ALA A 223 0.16 0.82 6.87
CA ALA A 223 1.39 1.25 7.52
C ALA A 223 2.24 2.15 6.63
N ALA A 224 2.35 1.84 5.32
CA ALA A 224 3.05 2.67 4.35
C ALA A 224 2.38 4.03 4.18
N VAL A 225 1.04 4.09 4.12
CA VAL A 225 0.26 5.33 4.11
C VAL A 225 0.53 6.15 5.37
N PHE A 226 0.45 5.52 6.55
CA PHE A 226 0.73 6.19 7.81
C PHE A 226 2.16 6.74 7.85
N ALA A 227 3.17 5.93 7.52
CA ALA A 227 4.56 6.36 7.47
C ALA A 227 4.77 7.50 6.47
N ARG A 228 4.15 7.41 5.29
CA ARG A 228 4.24 8.45 4.25
C ARG A 228 3.63 9.76 4.70
N LEU A 229 2.55 9.78 5.48
CA LEU A 229 1.94 11.03 5.95
C LEU A 229 2.58 11.54 7.25
N ALA A 230 2.95 10.66 8.17
CA ALA A 230 3.42 11.05 9.50
C ALA A 230 4.95 11.25 9.60
N LEU A 231 5.74 10.50 8.82
CA LEU A 231 7.20 10.45 8.96
C LEU A 231 7.94 11.10 7.79
N ASN A 232 7.27 11.35 6.68
CA ASN A 232 7.89 11.97 5.51
C ASN A 232 7.67 13.49 5.50
N SER A 233 8.72 14.25 5.81
CA SER A 233 8.69 15.71 5.77
C SER A 233 8.45 16.28 4.36
N GLN A 234 8.77 15.52 3.30
CA GLN A 234 8.57 15.96 1.91
C GLN A 234 7.09 16.13 1.54
N VAL A 235 6.16 15.57 2.31
CA VAL A 235 4.72 15.79 2.08
C VAL A 235 4.41 17.30 2.08
N LEU A 236 5.13 18.10 2.87
CA LEU A 236 4.90 19.54 2.97
C LEU A 236 5.39 20.36 1.76
N THR A 237 6.08 19.71 0.81
CA THR A 237 6.67 20.37 -0.37
C THR A 237 6.17 19.82 -1.71
N TYR A 238 5.30 18.81 -1.71
CA TYR A 238 4.79 18.18 -2.96
C TYR A 238 3.95 19.10 -3.84
N HIS A 239 3.27 20.06 -3.24
CA HIS A 239 2.47 21.06 -3.93
C HIS A 239 2.68 22.44 -3.33
N PRO A 240 2.62 23.50 -4.17
CA PRO A 240 2.44 24.84 -3.65
C PRO A 240 1.12 24.88 -2.85
N ARG A 241 1.08 25.75 -1.84
CA ARG A 241 -0.08 25.90 -0.97
C ARG A 241 -1.36 26.15 -1.79
N GLY A 242 -2.45 25.50 -1.37
CA GLY A 242 -3.77 25.63 -1.98
C GLY A 242 -4.59 26.74 -1.34
N MET A 243 -5.92 26.68 -1.52
CA MET A 243 -6.83 27.56 -0.77
C MET A 243 -6.70 27.26 0.73
N PRO A 244 -6.63 28.29 1.60
CA PRO A 244 -6.58 28.08 3.04
C PRO A 244 -7.74 27.18 3.49
N ILE A 245 -7.46 26.19 4.35
CA ILE A 245 -8.40 25.21 4.92
C ILE A 245 -8.91 24.18 3.91
N LEU A 246 -9.34 24.57 2.70
CA LEU A 246 -9.75 23.65 1.64
C LEU A 246 -8.57 23.31 0.71
N ASN A 247 -7.50 22.81 1.31
CA ASN A 247 -6.29 22.40 0.60
C ASN A 247 -6.27 20.87 0.39
N TRP A 248 -5.19 20.41 -0.23
CA TRP A 248 -4.98 18.98 -0.47
C TRP A 248 -4.55 18.17 0.74
N TYR A 249 -3.94 18.83 1.74
CA TYR A 249 -3.62 18.21 3.02
C TYR A 249 -4.92 17.76 3.71
N LEU A 250 -5.93 18.64 3.75
CA LEU A 250 -7.24 18.35 4.33
C LEU A 250 -7.82 17.04 3.80
N TYR A 251 -8.10 16.95 2.49
CA TYR A 251 -8.76 15.75 1.97
C TYR A 251 -7.85 14.52 2.03
N THR A 252 -6.54 14.65 1.83
CA THR A 252 -5.62 13.51 1.85
C THR A 252 -5.53 12.87 3.22
N TYR A 253 -5.38 13.69 4.28
CA TYR A 253 -5.31 13.20 5.65
C TYR A 253 -6.67 12.72 6.14
N LEU A 254 -7.77 13.41 5.81
CA LEU A 254 -9.12 12.98 6.21
C LEU A 254 -9.50 11.63 5.58
N VAL A 255 -9.30 11.47 4.27
CA VAL A 255 -9.61 10.21 3.58
C VAL A 255 -8.73 9.07 4.11
N SER A 256 -7.44 9.32 4.35
CA SER A 256 -6.53 8.32 4.89
C SER A 256 -6.87 7.93 6.33
N ALA A 257 -7.21 8.89 7.18
CA ALA A 257 -7.66 8.64 8.55
C ALA A 257 -8.99 7.85 8.56
N ALA A 258 -9.95 8.22 7.70
CA ALA A 258 -11.20 7.48 7.54
C ALA A 258 -10.95 6.03 7.08
N ALA A 259 -10.05 5.83 6.10
CA ALA A 259 -9.68 4.50 5.63
C ALA A 259 -9.06 3.64 6.75
N LEU A 260 -8.16 4.20 7.56
CA LEU A 260 -7.59 3.53 8.74
C LEU A 260 -8.67 3.13 9.77
N LEU A 261 -9.62 4.03 10.06
CA LEU A 261 -10.73 3.74 10.98
C LEU A 261 -11.66 2.66 10.44
N LEU A 262 -12.02 2.72 9.16
CA LEU A 262 -12.84 1.71 8.48
C LEU A 262 -12.15 0.35 8.49
N ALA A 263 -10.86 0.32 8.12
CA ALA A 263 -10.05 -0.90 8.17
C ALA A 263 -10.00 -1.49 9.59
N GLY A 264 -9.78 -0.65 10.61
CA GLY A 264 -9.82 -1.08 12.01
C GLY A 264 -11.17 -1.68 12.41
N ARG A 265 -12.27 -1.05 11.98
CA ARG A 265 -13.64 -1.55 12.22
C ARG A 265 -13.91 -2.89 11.53
N PHE A 266 -13.43 -3.08 10.30
CA PHE A 266 -13.60 -4.34 9.58
C PHE A 266 -12.77 -5.47 10.21
N LEU A 267 -11.52 -5.18 10.59
CA LEU A 267 -10.61 -6.15 11.21
C LEU A 267 -10.99 -6.52 12.65
N ALA A 268 -11.68 -5.64 13.39
CA ALA A 268 -12.06 -5.89 14.78
C ALA A 268 -12.91 -7.16 14.99
N LYS A 269 -13.61 -7.63 13.95
CA LYS A 269 -14.42 -8.86 13.97
C LYS A 269 -13.66 -10.12 13.54
N THR A 270 -12.37 -10.00 13.26
CA THR A 270 -11.54 -11.06 12.64
C THR A 270 -10.35 -11.46 13.52
N ARG A 271 -9.62 -12.50 13.13
CA ARG A 271 -8.35 -12.90 13.78
C ARG A 271 -7.19 -12.11 13.18
N ASP A 272 -7.11 -10.84 13.53
CA ASP A 272 -6.20 -9.84 12.94
C ASP A 272 -4.82 -9.75 13.62
N VAL A 273 -4.33 -10.87 14.15
CA VAL A 273 -2.98 -10.96 14.73
C VAL A 273 -1.99 -11.34 13.64
N LEU A 274 -1.02 -10.46 13.37
CA LEU A 274 0.02 -10.68 12.36
C LEU A 274 1.06 -11.70 12.82
N THR A 275 1.60 -11.49 14.02
CA THR A 275 2.64 -12.33 14.65
C THR A 275 2.37 -12.40 16.15
N GLU A 276 2.71 -13.51 16.79
CA GLU A 276 2.62 -13.64 18.24
C GLU A 276 3.46 -12.55 18.94
N GLY A 277 2.87 -11.90 19.95
CA GLY A 277 3.50 -10.79 20.68
C GLY A 277 3.24 -9.38 20.11
N VAL A 278 2.74 -9.25 18.87
CA VAL A 278 2.36 -7.94 18.29
C VAL A 278 0.89 -7.63 18.63
N PRO A 279 0.55 -6.37 18.99
CA PRO A 279 -0.84 -5.99 19.21
C PRO A 279 -1.70 -6.20 17.95
N ARG A 280 -3.00 -6.42 18.16
CA ARG A 280 -3.97 -6.59 17.07
C ARG A 280 -4.00 -5.36 16.17
N VAL A 281 -4.01 -5.55 14.85
CA VAL A 281 -4.01 -4.45 13.88
C VAL A 281 -5.19 -3.51 14.11
N SER A 282 -6.39 -4.05 14.33
CA SER A 282 -7.62 -3.30 14.64
C SER A 282 -7.52 -2.41 15.88
N SER A 283 -6.64 -2.74 16.83
CA SER A 283 -6.42 -1.93 18.03
C SER A 283 -5.48 -0.74 17.80
N VAL A 284 -4.58 -0.85 16.83
CA VAL A 284 -3.56 0.18 16.53
C VAL A 284 -4.08 1.21 15.52
N LEU A 285 -4.85 0.77 14.51
CA LEU A 285 -5.32 1.63 13.42
C LEU A 285 -6.12 2.87 13.87
N PRO A 286 -7.02 2.81 14.87
CA PRO A 286 -7.71 4.03 15.34
C PRO A 286 -6.77 5.04 16.00
N GLY A 287 -5.72 4.58 16.68
CA GLY A 287 -4.67 5.44 17.23
C GLY A 287 -3.87 6.13 16.13
N ALA A 288 -3.48 5.37 15.09
CA ALA A 288 -2.81 5.91 13.91
C ALA A 288 -3.67 6.96 13.19
N ALA A 289 -4.97 6.69 13.01
CA ALA A 289 -5.91 7.65 12.42
C ALA A 289 -6.04 8.93 13.27
N THR A 290 -6.16 8.79 14.59
CA THR A 290 -6.20 9.95 15.52
C THR A 290 -4.93 10.78 15.42
N MET A 291 -3.76 10.14 15.31
CA MET A 291 -2.48 10.82 15.11
C MET A 291 -2.45 11.58 13.78
N LEU A 292 -2.94 11.00 12.68
CA LEU A 292 -3.04 11.71 11.39
C LEU A 292 -3.97 12.93 11.48
N LEU A 293 -5.12 12.82 12.16
CA LEU A 293 -6.02 13.96 12.36
C LEU A 293 -5.37 15.06 13.21
N PHE A 294 -4.58 14.70 14.21
CA PHE A 294 -3.82 15.66 15.00
C PHE A 294 -2.69 16.32 14.19
N LEU A 295 -1.99 15.57 13.34
CA LEU A 295 -0.99 16.12 12.42
C LEU A 295 -1.65 17.09 11.43
N LEU A 296 -2.78 16.71 10.84
CA LEU A 296 -3.55 17.56 9.95
C LEU A 296 -3.91 18.89 10.62
N LEU A 297 -4.40 18.87 11.87
CA LEU A 297 -4.68 20.07 12.64
C LEU A 297 -3.47 21.01 12.70
N ASN A 298 -2.28 20.47 12.97
CA ASN A 298 -1.06 21.26 13.04
C ASN A 298 -0.63 21.79 11.66
N ILE A 299 -0.78 20.98 10.62
CA ILE A 299 -0.47 21.35 9.23
C ILE A 299 -1.39 22.48 8.76
N GLU A 300 -2.70 22.43 9.03
CA GLU A 300 -3.64 23.49 8.65
C GLU A 300 -3.35 24.82 9.35
N ILE A 301 -2.97 24.78 10.63
CA ILE A 301 -2.57 25.99 11.37
C ILE A 301 -1.26 26.54 10.78
N ALA A 302 -0.28 25.67 10.50
CA ALA A 302 0.96 26.08 9.85
C ALA A 302 0.70 26.69 8.46
N ASP A 303 -0.19 26.07 7.69
CA ASP A 303 -0.59 26.54 6.36
C ASP A 303 -1.29 27.90 6.46
N PHE A 304 -2.24 28.10 7.37
CA PHE A 304 -2.94 29.38 7.52
C PHE A 304 -2.00 30.55 7.84
N TYR A 305 -1.01 30.35 8.72
CA TYR A 305 -0.08 31.41 9.13
C TYR A 305 1.15 31.58 8.22
N SER A 306 1.35 30.68 7.25
CA SER A 306 2.46 30.79 6.29
C SER A 306 2.20 31.92 5.28
N GLN A 307 3.26 32.63 4.87
CA GLN A 307 3.19 33.75 3.90
C GLN A 307 3.89 33.44 2.57
N GLY A 308 4.57 32.29 2.45
CA GLY A 308 5.30 31.85 1.24
C GLY A 308 4.60 30.71 0.47
N PRO A 309 5.22 30.17 -0.60
CA PRO A 309 4.64 29.09 -1.41
C PRO A 309 4.67 27.70 -0.72
N THR A 310 5.47 27.55 0.34
CA THR A 310 5.62 26.33 1.14
C THR A 310 5.28 26.58 2.61
N ILE A 311 4.95 25.51 3.33
CA ILE A 311 4.69 25.58 4.77
C ILE A 311 6.02 25.78 5.51
N THR A 312 6.15 26.86 6.28
CA THR A 312 7.31 27.08 7.15
C THR A 312 6.88 27.01 8.61
N PHE A 313 7.50 26.11 9.37
CA PHE A 313 7.41 26.12 10.83
C PHE A 313 8.34 27.20 11.36
N ASN A 314 7.83 28.43 11.43
CA ASN A 314 8.59 29.56 11.95
C ASN A 314 8.68 29.46 13.48
N PHE A 315 9.89 29.29 14.01
CA PHE A 315 10.14 29.34 15.46
C PHE A 315 9.93 30.75 16.05
N THR A 316 9.89 31.78 15.21
CA THR A 316 9.48 33.15 15.52
C THR A 316 7.99 33.37 15.24
N ALA A 317 7.16 32.39 15.60
CA ALA A 317 5.72 32.46 15.43
C ALA A 317 5.15 33.69 16.16
N THR A 318 4.17 34.36 15.54
CA THR A 318 3.43 35.44 16.20
C THR A 318 2.68 34.89 17.41
N LEU A 319 2.43 35.71 18.44
CA LEU A 319 1.64 35.30 19.61
C LEU A 319 0.27 34.72 19.21
N ALA A 320 -0.35 35.29 18.16
CA ALA A 320 -1.61 34.81 17.61
C ALA A 320 -1.51 33.38 17.07
N GLN A 321 -0.40 33.03 16.39
CA GLN A 321 -0.16 31.69 15.89
C GLN A 321 0.02 30.68 17.01
N ASP A 322 0.81 31.01 18.04
CA ASP A 322 1.05 30.11 19.19
C ASP A 322 -0.22 29.84 20.00
N LEU A 323 -1.03 30.89 20.23
CA LEU A 323 -2.33 30.77 20.88
C LEU A 323 -3.31 29.94 20.04
N THR A 324 -3.27 30.06 18.71
CA THR A 324 -4.11 29.24 17.83
C THR A 324 -3.77 27.77 17.95
N TYR A 325 -2.49 27.39 17.97
CA TYR A 325 -2.09 26.00 18.24
C TYR A 325 -2.62 25.50 19.58
N THR A 326 -2.49 26.30 20.64
CA THR A 326 -2.93 25.89 21.99
C THR A 326 -4.45 25.75 22.08
N LEU A 327 -5.22 26.69 21.54
CA LEU A 327 -6.67 26.59 21.46
C LEU A 327 -7.11 25.37 20.64
N ALA A 328 -6.47 25.15 19.48
CA ALA A 328 -6.76 24.02 18.62
C ALA A 328 -6.47 22.67 19.29
N TRP A 329 -5.31 22.53 19.97
CA TRP A 329 -4.98 21.32 20.72
C TRP A 329 -5.99 21.06 21.84
N GLY A 330 -6.44 22.11 22.54
CA GLY A 330 -7.46 22.02 23.58
C GLY A 330 -8.81 21.55 23.03
N LEU A 331 -9.27 22.15 21.92
CA LEU A 331 -10.49 21.73 21.24
C LEU A 331 -10.41 20.29 20.72
N PHE A 332 -9.27 19.90 20.14
CA PHE A 332 -9.04 18.53 19.69
C PHE A 332 -9.06 17.54 20.86
N ALA A 333 -8.41 17.87 21.98
CA ALA A 333 -8.43 17.05 23.19
C ALA A 333 -9.85 16.89 23.76
N LEU A 334 -10.63 17.97 23.83
CA LEU A 334 -12.03 17.93 24.28
C LEU A 334 -12.91 17.09 23.34
N GLY A 335 -12.75 17.25 22.01
CA GLY A 335 -13.45 16.44 21.02
C GLY A 335 -13.09 14.95 21.14
N LEU A 336 -11.79 14.63 21.27
CA LEU A 336 -11.33 13.26 21.47
C LEU A 336 -11.83 12.67 22.78
N LEU A 337 -11.93 13.46 23.85
CA LEU A 337 -12.50 13.03 25.13
C LEU A 337 -13.99 12.72 24.99
N ALA A 338 -14.76 13.59 24.33
CA ALA A 338 -16.18 13.38 24.07
C ALA A 338 -16.42 12.10 23.26
N VAL A 339 -15.64 11.89 22.19
CA VAL A 339 -15.67 10.65 21.39
C VAL A 339 -15.26 9.43 22.24
N GLY A 340 -14.23 9.55 23.08
CA GLY A 340 -13.77 8.49 23.96
C GLY A 340 -14.81 8.09 25.03
N ILE A 341 -15.59 9.05 25.53
CA ILE A 341 -16.71 8.80 26.44
C ILE A 341 -17.87 8.15 25.69
N ALA A 342 -18.28 8.71 24.54
CA ALA A 342 -19.39 8.21 23.74
C ALA A 342 -19.17 6.77 23.24
N LEU A 343 -17.95 6.44 22.82
CA LEU A 343 -17.56 5.11 22.35
C LEU A 343 -17.05 4.18 23.47
N GLN A 344 -17.09 4.62 24.74
CA GLN A 344 -16.59 3.88 25.91
C GLN A 344 -15.13 3.40 25.79
N ASN A 345 -14.32 4.06 24.96
CA ASN A 345 -12.94 3.67 24.68
C ASN A 345 -12.00 4.23 25.76
N ARG A 346 -11.40 3.35 26.57
CA ARG A 346 -10.47 3.75 27.63
C ARG A 346 -9.21 4.42 27.08
N SER A 347 -8.64 3.89 26.00
CA SER A 347 -7.40 4.43 25.42
C SER A 347 -7.62 5.85 24.88
N ALA A 348 -8.71 6.09 24.15
CA ALA A 348 -9.04 7.42 23.63
C ALA A 348 -9.19 8.45 24.76
N ARG A 349 -9.85 8.08 25.87
CA ARG A 349 -9.99 8.94 27.06
C ARG A 349 -8.64 9.27 27.71
N ILE A 350 -7.75 8.30 27.82
CA ILE A 350 -6.40 8.52 28.39
C ILE A 350 -5.60 9.44 27.46
N THR A 351 -5.59 9.18 26.15
CA THR A 351 -4.90 10.02 25.16
C THR A 351 -5.43 11.45 25.16
N SER A 352 -6.76 11.65 25.24
CA SER A 352 -7.34 13.00 25.30
C SER A 352 -6.96 13.74 26.59
N ILE A 353 -6.95 13.06 27.74
CA ILE A 353 -6.52 13.67 29.00
C ILE A 353 -5.04 14.03 28.93
N ALA A 354 -4.18 13.14 28.43
CA ALA A 354 -2.76 13.41 28.26
C ALA A 354 -2.52 14.63 27.34
N LEU A 355 -3.24 14.71 26.22
CA LEU A 355 -3.16 15.85 25.31
C LEU A 355 -3.68 17.15 25.96
N LEU A 356 -4.76 17.09 26.75
CA LEU A 356 -5.28 18.24 27.48
C LEU A 356 -4.25 18.76 28.49
N VAL A 357 -3.61 17.87 29.24
CA VAL A 357 -2.52 18.20 30.16
C VAL A 357 -1.36 18.86 29.40
N ALA A 358 -0.91 18.26 28.30
CA ALA A 358 0.15 18.83 27.46
C ALA A 358 -0.22 20.22 26.92
N THR A 359 -1.48 20.42 26.56
CA THR A 359 -2.00 21.72 26.08
C THR A 359 -1.97 22.77 27.18
N VAL A 360 -2.41 22.42 28.39
CA VAL A 360 -2.38 23.35 29.53
C VAL A 360 -0.95 23.70 29.93
N LEU A 361 -0.06 22.70 29.97
CA LEU A 361 1.37 22.92 30.19
C LEU A 361 1.96 23.88 29.15
N LYS A 362 1.70 23.62 27.85
CA LYS A 362 2.15 24.50 26.74
C LYS A 362 1.64 25.93 26.92
N CYS A 363 0.36 26.09 27.22
CA CYS A 363 -0.28 27.39 27.43
C CYS A 363 0.47 28.23 28.47
N PHE A 364 0.67 27.68 29.68
CA PHE A 364 1.30 28.41 30.78
C PHE A 364 2.83 28.56 30.64
N LEU A 365 3.52 27.53 30.15
CA LEU A 365 5.00 27.53 30.07
C LEU A 365 5.53 28.32 28.87
N HIS A 366 4.80 28.33 27.75
CA HIS A 366 5.27 28.92 26.51
C HIS A 366 4.48 30.18 26.14
N ASP A 367 3.15 30.09 26.06
CA ASP A 367 2.36 31.16 25.47
C ASP A 367 2.23 32.35 26.44
N LEU A 368 1.83 32.09 27.70
CA LEU A 368 1.72 33.15 28.69
C LEU A 368 3.09 33.63 29.22
N ALA A 369 4.15 32.83 29.06
CA ALA A 369 5.51 33.26 29.42
C ALA A 369 6.04 34.37 28.50
N ARG A 370 5.49 34.50 27.28
CA ARG A 370 5.78 35.60 26.34
C ARG A 370 5.06 36.90 26.67
N LEU A 371 4.02 36.87 27.52
CA LEU A 371 3.34 38.07 28.02
C LEU A 371 4.20 38.75 29.11
N GLY A 372 4.05 40.09 29.26
CA GLY A 372 4.82 40.90 30.20
C GLY A 372 4.76 40.44 31.67
N GLY A 373 5.67 40.94 32.51
CA GLY A 373 6.07 40.34 33.81
C GLY A 373 4.97 39.83 34.75
N LEU A 374 3.88 40.57 34.96
CA LEU A 374 2.78 40.16 35.84
C LEU A 374 2.06 38.90 35.37
N TYR A 375 1.86 38.75 34.06
CA TYR A 375 1.21 37.57 33.47
C TYR A 375 2.08 36.32 33.60
N ARG A 376 3.41 36.46 33.56
CA ARG A 376 4.34 35.35 33.75
C ARG A 376 4.25 34.77 35.17
N VAL A 377 4.15 35.61 36.20
CA VAL A 377 4.01 35.15 37.59
C VAL A 377 2.66 34.47 37.82
N ALA A 378 1.56 35.07 37.35
CA ALA A 378 0.23 34.47 37.45
C ALA A 378 0.15 33.10 36.72
N SER A 379 0.89 32.96 35.63
CA SER A 379 0.95 31.72 34.85
C SER A 379 1.60 30.56 35.61
N PHE A 380 2.69 30.83 36.34
CA PHE A 380 3.33 29.80 37.16
C PHE A 380 2.43 29.33 38.32
N VAL A 381 1.69 30.25 38.93
CA VAL A 381 0.72 29.91 39.99
C VAL A 381 -0.43 29.07 39.42
N GLY A 382 -1.00 29.47 38.28
CA GLY A 382 -2.03 28.71 37.58
C GLY A 382 -1.58 27.30 37.17
N LEU A 383 -0.34 27.19 36.69
CA LEU A 383 0.29 25.91 36.35
C LEU A 383 0.39 24.97 37.55
N ALA A 384 0.84 25.47 38.71
CA ALA A 384 0.98 24.68 39.93
C ALA A 384 -0.37 24.09 40.37
N ILE A 385 -1.44 24.89 40.31
CA ILE A 385 -2.81 24.45 40.63
C ILE A 385 -3.28 23.38 39.62
N CYS A 386 -3.02 23.58 38.34
CA CYS A 386 -3.45 22.63 37.31
C CYS A 386 -2.72 21.28 37.46
N LEU A 387 -1.41 21.29 37.71
CA LEU A 387 -0.64 20.08 37.98
C LEU A 387 -1.17 19.31 39.20
N ALA A 388 -1.55 20.02 40.27
CA ALA A 388 -2.17 19.41 41.44
C ALA A 388 -3.50 18.71 41.09
N LEU A 389 -4.37 19.35 40.29
CA LEU A 389 -5.63 18.76 39.84
C LEU A 389 -5.42 17.54 38.94
N VAL A 390 -4.46 17.61 38.01
CA VAL A 390 -4.12 16.50 37.12
C VAL A 390 -3.59 15.30 37.91
N ALA A 391 -2.74 15.55 38.90
CA ALA A 391 -2.24 14.51 39.79
C ALA A 391 -3.40 13.78 40.50
N ILE A 392 -4.39 14.52 41.02
CA ILE A 392 -5.59 13.95 41.66
C ILE A 392 -6.41 13.10 40.67
N VAL A 393 -6.62 13.57 39.45
CA VAL A 393 -7.38 12.85 38.41
C VAL A 393 -6.66 11.55 38.02
N LEU A 394 -5.35 11.60 37.77
CA LEU A 394 -4.56 10.41 37.44
C LEU A 394 -4.60 9.37 38.57
N GLN A 395 -4.49 9.82 39.82
CA GLN A 395 -4.55 8.95 40.98
C GLN A 395 -5.92 8.25 41.10
N LYS A 396 -7.00 8.98 40.83
CA LYS A 396 -8.38 8.47 40.98
C LYS A 396 -8.82 7.56 39.82
N TYR A 397 -8.44 7.87 38.59
CA TYR A 397 -8.99 7.20 37.39
C TYR A 397 -8.02 6.27 36.66
N VAL A 398 -6.71 6.39 36.91
CA VAL A 398 -5.68 5.61 36.18
C VAL A 398 -4.95 4.63 37.10
N LEU A 399 -4.50 5.09 38.27
CA LEU A 399 -3.56 4.34 39.13
C LEU A 399 -4.18 3.48 40.23
N ARG A 400 -5.49 3.52 40.46
CA ARG A 400 -6.14 2.62 41.43
C ARG A 400 -6.12 1.18 40.92
N ALA A 401 -5.06 0.46 41.29
CA ALA A 401 -4.92 -0.98 41.13
C ALA A 401 -6.05 -1.69 41.89
N LYS A 402 -6.60 -2.74 41.27
CA LYS A 402 -7.59 -3.63 41.87
C LYS A 402 -6.98 -4.20 43.17
N PRO A 403 -7.66 -4.12 44.33
CA PRO A 403 -7.12 -4.67 45.56
C PRO A 403 -6.87 -6.18 45.38
N PRO A 404 -5.82 -6.74 46.01
CA PRO A 404 -5.54 -8.17 45.93
C PRO A 404 -6.75 -8.94 46.45
N ILE A 405 -7.10 -10.01 45.74
CA ILE A 405 -8.10 -10.97 46.23
C ILE A 405 -7.45 -11.67 47.43
N ASP A 406 -7.91 -11.35 48.64
CA ASP A 406 -7.54 -12.11 49.83
C ASP A 406 -7.99 -13.56 49.64
N LYS A 407 -7.00 -14.45 49.45
CA LYS A 407 -7.14 -15.86 49.74
C LYS A 407 -6.74 -16.06 51.21
N HIS A 408 -7.71 -15.93 52.11
CA HIS A 408 -7.65 -16.60 53.41
C HIS A 408 -8.75 -17.67 53.39
N GLU A 409 -8.38 -18.93 53.18
CA GLU A 409 -8.19 -19.89 54.28
C GLU A 409 -9.50 -20.11 55.06
N SER A 410 -10.38 -20.96 54.51
CA SER A 410 -11.20 -21.83 55.34
C SER A 410 -10.43 -23.13 55.54
N ARG A 411 -10.02 -23.34 56.79
CA ARG A 411 -9.50 -24.60 57.33
C ARG A 411 -10.39 -25.79 57.02
#